data_AF-A0AA35SUD8-F1
#
_entry.id   AF-A0AA35SUD8-F1
#
_cell.length_a   1.000
_cell.length_b   1.000
_cell.length_c   1.000
_cell.angle_alpha   90.00
_cell.angle_beta   90.00
_cell.angle_gamma   90.00
#
_symmetry.space_group_name_H-M   'P 1'
#
loop_
_entity.id
_entity.type
_entity.pdbx_description
1 polymer ?
#
loop_
_entity_poly.entity_id
_entity_poly.type
_entity_poly.pdbx_seq_one_letter_code
_entity_poly.pdbx_strand_id
1 'polypeptide(L)'
;MSMWDPSQPGGPQVSHAGTFNGNPMTAAAGVATLRELSVDVYEELEKKGDYLRQKLRDVIAEMEAPMGVTGAASLFGIQATSEAVRDYRSYATNDGDCWRWCSWG
;
A
#
# COMPACT_ATOMS: atom_id res chain seq x y z
N MET A 1 19.62 3.91 -19.73
CA MET A 1 19.98 4.81 -18.61
C MET A 1 20.88 5.98 -19.00
N SER A 2 21.47 6.01 -20.22
CA SER A 2 22.33 7.09 -20.72
C SER A 2 21.69 8.49 -20.77
N MET A 3 20.37 8.55 -20.99
CA MET A 3 19.63 9.80 -21.17
C MET A 3 19.63 10.73 -19.93
N TRP A 4 19.88 10.17 -18.74
CA TRP A 4 19.86 10.88 -17.44
C TRP A 4 21.26 11.00 -16.81
N ASP A 5 22.30 10.54 -17.51
CA ASP A 5 23.64 10.42 -16.97
C ASP A 5 24.34 11.79 -16.96
N PRO A 6 24.67 12.34 -15.77
CA PRO A 6 25.30 13.65 -15.67
C PRO A 6 26.77 13.65 -16.11
N SER A 7 27.38 12.48 -16.32
CA SER A 7 28.76 12.34 -16.77
C SER A 7 28.93 12.43 -18.30
N GLN A 8 27.83 12.53 -19.06
CA GLN A 8 27.90 12.62 -20.52
C GLN A 8 28.45 13.96 -21.03
N PRO A 9 29.19 13.96 -22.14
CA PRO A 9 29.57 15.19 -22.82
C PRO A 9 28.32 15.96 -23.26
N GLY A 10 28.11 17.16 -22.70
CA GLY A 10 26.92 17.98 -22.93
C GLY A 10 25.85 17.90 -21.83
N GLY A 11 26.08 17.11 -20.78
CA GLY A 11 25.15 16.94 -19.66
C GLY A 11 23.99 15.98 -19.98
N PRO A 12 23.05 15.77 -19.03
CA PRO A 12 21.95 14.84 -19.21
C PRO A 12 20.99 15.35 -20.29
N GLN A 13 20.62 14.46 -21.22
CA GLN A 13 19.70 14.78 -22.32
C GLN A 13 18.27 15.08 -21.83
N VAL A 14 17.89 14.58 -20.64
CA VAL A 14 16.63 14.91 -20.00
C VAL A 14 16.90 15.40 -18.57
N SER A 15 16.27 16.52 -18.20
CA SER A 15 16.38 17.13 -16.88
C SER A 15 15.49 16.40 -15.86
N HIS A 16 16.08 15.87 -14.80
CA HIS A 16 15.37 15.35 -13.62
C HIS A 16 15.65 16.25 -12.40
N ALA A 17 15.14 17.47 -12.43
CA ALA A 17 15.31 18.42 -11.35
C ALA A 17 14.20 18.31 -10.30
N GLY A 18 14.54 18.54 -9.04
CA GLY A 18 13.59 18.69 -7.95
C GLY A 18 14.31 19.13 -6.68
N THR A 19 13.88 20.23 -6.06
CA THR A 19 14.58 20.88 -4.94
C THR A 19 14.83 19.96 -3.75
N PHE A 20 13.95 18.99 -3.51
CA PHE A 20 14.04 18.05 -2.39
C PHE A 20 14.49 16.64 -2.81
N ASN A 21 14.73 16.42 -4.10
CA ASN A 21 15.23 15.14 -4.57
C ASN A 21 16.64 14.94 -4.03
N GLY A 22 16.86 13.83 -3.32
CA GLY A 22 18.17 13.53 -2.73
C GLY A 22 18.55 14.40 -1.53
N ASN A 23 17.58 15.03 -0.86
CA ASN A 23 17.83 15.72 0.42
C ASN A 23 18.59 14.79 1.40
N PRO A 24 19.75 15.22 1.96
CA PRO A 24 20.53 14.41 2.90
C PRO A 24 19.74 13.86 4.08
N MET A 25 18.75 14.60 4.60
CA MET A 25 17.89 14.11 5.68
C MET A 25 17.03 12.93 5.24
N THR A 26 16.39 13.03 4.07
CA THR A 26 15.58 11.94 3.51
C THR A 26 16.44 10.72 3.19
N ALA A 27 17.65 10.93 2.64
CA ALA A 27 18.58 9.85 2.35
C ALA A 27 19.06 9.14 3.63
N ALA A 28 19.43 9.89 4.67
CA ALA A 28 19.84 9.33 5.95
C ALA A 28 18.70 8.55 6.63
N ALA A 29 17.48 9.11 6.64
CA ALA A 29 16.29 8.43 7.16
C ALA A 29 15.97 7.17 6.35
N GLY A 30 16.05 7.22 5.02
CA GLY A 30 15.83 6.06 4.16
C GLY A 30 16.82 4.92 4.42
N VAL A 31 18.11 5.23 4.54
CA VAL A 31 19.14 4.23 4.88
C VAL A 31 18.89 3.63 6.27
N ALA A 32 18.54 4.45 7.26
CA ALA A 32 18.20 3.94 8.59
C ALA A 32 17.00 2.99 8.53
N THR A 33 15.90 3.40 7.87
CA THR A 33 14.70 2.56 7.70
C THR A 33 15.04 1.23 7.03
N LEU A 34 15.79 1.24 5.92
CA LEU A 34 16.14 0.02 5.19
C LEU A 34 17.05 -0.92 5.98
N ARG A 35 17.85 -0.41 6.92
CA ARG A 35 18.67 -1.25 7.81
C ARG A 35 17.85 -1.95 8.88
N GLU A 36 16.77 -1.32 9.34
CA GLU A 36 15.87 -1.89 10.36
C GLU A 36 14.85 -2.87 9.77
N LEU A 37 14.51 -2.74 8.47
CA LEU A 37 13.58 -3.63 7.78
C LEU A 37 14.22 -4.99 7.44
N SER A 38 14.38 -5.83 8.47
CA SER A 38 14.86 -7.21 8.34
C SER A 38 13.75 -8.18 7.93
N VAL A 39 14.14 -9.40 7.52
CA VAL A 39 13.20 -10.49 7.19
C VAL A 39 12.27 -10.77 8.38
N ASP A 40 12.80 -10.83 9.60
CA ASP A 40 12.01 -11.07 10.81
C ASP A 40 10.94 -9.99 11.02
N VAL A 41 11.26 -8.73 10.72
CA VAL A 41 10.30 -7.62 10.80
C VAL A 41 9.18 -7.81 9.78
N TYR A 42 9.50 -8.22 8.55
CA TYR A 42 8.48 -8.49 7.53
C TYR A 42 7.60 -9.69 7.90
N GLU A 43 8.17 -10.74 8.47
CA GLU A 43 7.39 -11.89 8.96
C GLU A 43 6.45 -11.51 10.10
N GLU A 44 6.91 -10.69 11.04
CA GLU A 44 6.05 -10.15 12.11
C GLU A 44 4.93 -9.24 11.56
N LEU A 45 5.22 -8.44 10.53
CA LEU A 45 4.22 -7.62 9.84
C LEU A 45 3.18 -8.50 9.13
N GLU A 46 3.59 -9.60 8.50
CA GLU A 46 2.66 -10.55 7.88
C GLU A 46 1.77 -11.21 8.95
N LYS A 47 2.33 -11.72 10.04
CA LYS A 47 1.55 -12.35 11.14
C LYS A 47 0.50 -11.39 11.70
N LYS A 48 0.89 -10.14 11.96
CA LYS A 48 -0.03 -9.11 12.49
C LYS A 48 -1.09 -8.71 11.46
N GLY A 49 -0.70 -8.58 10.19
CA GLY A 49 -1.61 -8.31 9.09
C GLY A 49 -2.65 -9.41 8.90
N ASP A 50 -2.21 -10.67 8.91
CA ASP A 50 -3.08 -11.84 8.84
C ASP A 50 -4.04 -11.92 10.02
N TYR A 51 -3.54 -11.70 11.23
CA TYR A 51 -4.38 -11.65 12.43
C TYR A 51 -5.50 -10.61 12.28
N LEU A 52 -5.15 -9.38 11.88
CA LEU A 52 -6.13 -8.31 11.70
C LEU A 52 -7.12 -8.62 10.59
N ARG A 53 -6.64 -9.08 9.42
CA ARG A 53 -7.50 -9.46 8.28
C ARG A 53 -8.45 -10.57 8.66
N GLN A 54 -7.99 -11.57 9.42
CA GLN A 54 -8.85 -12.65 9.88
C GLN A 54 -9.93 -12.15 10.82
N LYS A 55 -9.58 -11.30 11.80
CA LYS A 55 -10.58 -10.72 12.71
C LYS A 55 -11.61 -9.86 12.01
N LEU A 56 -11.21 -9.10 11.00
CA LEU A 56 -12.16 -8.35 10.18
C LEU A 56 -13.11 -9.28 9.40
N ARG A 57 -12.59 -10.39 8.83
CA ARG A 57 -13.44 -11.40 8.17
C ARG A 57 -14.42 -12.06 9.13
N ASP A 58 -13.97 -12.40 10.35
CA ASP A 58 -14.83 -13.00 11.38
C ASP A 58 -16.01 -12.07 11.71
N VAL A 59 -15.75 -10.77 11.93
CA VAL A 59 -16.78 -9.77 12.24
C VAL A 59 -17.74 -9.55 11.07
N ILE A 60 -17.23 -9.44 9.84
CA ILE A 60 -18.06 -9.29 8.64
C ILE A 60 -18.99 -10.49 8.47
N ALA A 61 -18.48 -11.70 8.73
CA ALA A 61 -19.26 -12.93 8.65
C ALA A 61 -20.36 -12.98 9.72
N GLU A 62 -20.06 -12.56 10.96
CA GLU A 62 -21.04 -12.48 12.05
C GLU A 62 -22.17 -11.50 11.75
N MET A 63 -21.88 -10.40 11.05
CA MET A 63 -22.86 -9.38 10.66
C MET A 63 -23.63 -9.72 9.37
N GLU A 64 -23.30 -10.82 8.71
CA GLU A 64 -23.82 -11.17 7.37
C GLU A 64 -23.72 -10.01 6.36
N ALA A 65 -22.69 -9.18 6.51
CA ALA A 65 -22.54 -7.98 5.68
C ALA A 65 -22.01 -8.35 4.29
N PRO A 66 -22.48 -7.71 3.20
CA PRO A 66 -21.99 -7.94 1.84
C PRO A 66 -20.62 -7.26 1.63
N MET A 67 -19.64 -7.69 2.42
CA MET A 67 -18.31 -7.12 2.47
C MET A 67 -17.22 -8.20 2.42
N GLY A 68 -16.01 -7.80 2.06
CA GLY A 68 -14.82 -8.64 2.05
C GLY A 68 -13.58 -7.91 2.54
N VAL A 69 -12.48 -8.65 2.70
CA VAL A 69 -11.18 -8.10 3.11
C VAL A 69 -10.08 -8.62 2.19
N THR A 70 -9.41 -7.71 1.50
CA THR A 70 -8.21 -7.97 0.69
C THR A 70 -6.96 -7.45 1.39
N GLY A 71 -5.77 -7.89 0.97
CA GLY A 71 -4.52 -7.41 1.54
C GLY A 71 -3.35 -8.37 1.34
N ALA A 72 -2.15 -7.89 1.65
CA ALA A 72 -0.90 -8.66 1.72
C ALA A 72 0.02 -8.04 2.78
N ALA A 73 0.77 -8.86 3.54
CA ALA A 73 1.59 -8.39 4.66
C ALA A 73 0.81 -7.49 5.62
N SER A 74 1.34 -6.32 5.97
CA SER A 74 0.65 -5.35 6.82
C SER A 74 -0.43 -4.53 6.11
N LEU A 75 -0.63 -4.72 4.80
CA LEU A 75 -1.61 -3.97 4.01
C LEU A 75 -2.93 -4.72 3.96
N PHE A 76 -4.03 -3.98 4.07
CA PHE A 76 -5.37 -4.51 3.90
C PHE A 76 -6.32 -3.43 3.39
N GLY A 77 -7.41 -3.87 2.78
CA GLY A 77 -8.52 -3.02 2.37
C GLY A 77 -9.83 -3.78 2.58
N ILE A 78 -10.77 -3.13 3.25
CA ILE A 78 -12.15 -3.62 3.35
C ILE A 78 -12.84 -3.30 2.01
N GLN A 79 -13.66 -4.22 1.54
CA GLN A 79 -14.37 -4.13 0.27
C GLN A 79 -15.86 -4.19 0.56
N ALA A 80 -16.64 -3.20 0.13
CA ALA A 80 -18.09 -3.17 0.20
C ALA A 80 -18.71 -3.92 -0.99
N THR A 81 -18.35 -5.19 -1.14
CA THR A 81 -18.91 -6.11 -2.14
C THR A 81 -18.88 -7.54 -1.60
N SER A 82 -19.86 -8.35 -2.02
CA SER A 82 -19.90 -9.79 -1.72
C SER A 82 -19.00 -10.62 -2.65
N GLU A 83 -18.48 -10.02 -3.73
CA GLU A 83 -17.59 -10.70 -4.65
C GLU A 83 -16.14 -10.69 -4.17
N ALA A 84 -15.40 -11.77 -4.45
CA ALA A 84 -13.98 -11.83 -4.17
C ALA A 84 -13.21 -10.88 -5.10
N VAL A 85 -12.75 -9.74 -4.56
CA VAL A 85 -11.95 -8.75 -5.29
C VAL A 85 -10.57 -9.32 -5.64
N ARG A 86 -10.30 -9.49 -6.94
CA ARG A 86 -9.04 -10.05 -7.47
C ARG A 86 -8.41 -9.21 -8.58
N ASP A 87 -9.17 -8.27 -9.13
CA ASP A 87 -8.77 -7.39 -10.20
C ASP A 87 -9.55 -6.07 -10.10
N TYR A 88 -9.26 -5.15 -11.02
CA TYR A 88 -9.96 -3.87 -11.06
C TYR A 88 -11.47 -3.99 -11.33
N ARG A 89 -11.90 -5.00 -12.11
CA ARG A 89 -13.32 -5.14 -12.48
C ARG A 89 -14.16 -5.62 -11.30
N SER A 90 -13.66 -6.61 -10.58
CA SER A 90 -14.22 -7.07 -9.31
C SER A 90 -14.11 -6.00 -8.22
N TYR A 91 -13.06 -5.17 -8.22
CA TYR A 91 -13.01 -4.00 -7.33
C TYR A 91 -14.10 -2.97 -7.66
N ALA A 92 -14.41 -2.76 -8.93
CA ALA A 92 -15.42 -1.78 -9.36
C ALA A 92 -16.86 -2.14 -8.94
N THR A 93 -17.10 -3.35 -8.41
CA THR A 93 -18.40 -3.73 -7.81
C THR A 93 -18.57 -3.23 -6.38
N ASN A 94 -17.54 -2.60 -5.78
CA ASN A 94 -17.63 -1.97 -4.48
C ASN A 94 -18.71 -0.88 -4.44
N ASP A 95 -19.56 -0.94 -3.43
CA ASP A 95 -20.50 0.12 -3.11
C ASP A 95 -19.76 1.35 -2.53
N GLY A 96 -19.68 2.42 -3.33
CA GLY A 96 -19.07 3.69 -2.93
C GLY A 96 -19.92 4.49 -1.92
N ASP A 97 -21.23 4.25 -1.85
CA ASP A 97 -22.12 4.94 -0.92
C ASP A 97 -22.04 4.31 0.48
N CYS A 98 -21.78 3.01 0.58
CA CYS A 98 -21.48 2.33 1.83
C CYS A 98 -20.33 3.01 2.61
N TRP A 99 -19.25 3.39 1.92
CA TRP A 99 -18.13 4.12 2.53
C TRP A 99 -18.50 5.53 2.98
N ARG A 100 -19.41 6.19 2.26
CA ARG A 100 -19.89 7.53 2.60
C ARG A 100 -20.64 7.49 3.94
N TRP A 101 -21.46 6.47 4.17
CA TRP A 101 -22.17 6.26 5.44
C TRP A 101 -21.23 5.96 6.62
N CYS A 102 -20.18 5.14 6.42
CA CYS A 102 -19.20 4.85 7.47
C CYS A 102 -18.27 6.03 7.82
N SER A 103 -18.06 6.97 6.88
CA SER A 103 -17.13 8.09 7.07
C SER A 103 -17.74 9.32 7.75
N TRP A 104 -19.06 9.50 7.64
CA TRP A 104 -19.81 10.59 8.26
C TRP A 104 -21.28 10.15 8.43
N GLY A 105 -21.63 9.70 9.63
CA GLY A 105 -23.04 9.61 10.06
C GLY A 105 -23.59 11.00 10.39
#